data_AF-A0A7W0ZQR6-F1
#
_entry.id   AF-A0A7W0ZQR6-F1
#
_cell.length_a   1.000
_cell.length_b   1.000
_cell.length_c   1.000
_cell.angle_alpha   90.00
_cell.angle_beta   90.00
_cell.angle_gamma   90.00
#
_symmetry.space_group_name_H-M   'P 1'
#
loop_
_entity.id
_entity.type
_entity.pdbx_description
1 polymer ?
#
loop_
_entity_poly.entity_id
_entity_poly.type
_entity_poly.pdbx_seq_one_letter_code
_entity_poly.pdbx_strand_id
1 'polypeptide(L)'
;MASITRARLRDERGFTLIEIMVVVVVIGILAAVVVPQFMSESRKVKGSSEVNAMFAEISTKQEIFKSENGSYRVMAACPSTPSAQAQSIATCEATADWTALRIHAPEQSLRCSYAVVTGAAGVAPTPPSGFSLQTNPANGWYYALATCDLDGQTGTNSTYLTSSLDSSIQVQNEGK
;
A
#
# COMPACT_ATOMS: atom_id res chain seq x y z
N MET A 1 28.31 -69.74 34.81
CA MET A 1 27.63 -68.45 35.02
C MET A 1 27.38 -67.81 33.66
N ALA A 2 26.21 -68.02 33.06
CA ALA A 2 25.81 -67.31 31.84
C ALA A 2 24.73 -66.29 32.24
N SER A 3 25.09 -65.00 32.22
CA SER A 3 24.18 -63.88 32.45
C SER A 3 23.38 -63.61 31.19
N ILE A 4 22.06 -63.78 31.25
CA ILE A 4 21.15 -63.46 30.15
C ILE A 4 20.74 -61.99 30.30
N THR A 5 21.41 -61.10 29.57
CA THR A 5 21.02 -59.69 29.48
C THR A 5 19.76 -59.57 28.63
N ARG A 6 18.59 -59.37 29.25
CA ARG A 6 17.33 -59.07 28.55
C ARG A 6 17.43 -57.70 27.87
N ALA A 7 17.49 -57.69 26.53
CA ALA A 7 17.31 -56.47 25.75
C ALA A 7 15.84 -56.03 25.83
N ARG A 8 15.59 -54.77 26.25
CA ARG A 8 14.27 -54.13 26.13
C ARG A 8 13.94 -53.98 24.65
N LEU A 9 12.88 -54.63 24.19
CA LEU A 9 12.25 -54.33 22.91
C LEU A 9 11.71 -52.90 22.97
N ARG A 10 12.27 -52.00 22.15
CA ARG A 10 11.69 -50.68 21.90
C ARG A 10 10.38 -50.89 21.15
N ASP A 11 9.28 -50.41 21.72
CA ASP A 11 7.97 -50.36 21.08
C ASP A 11 8.00 -49.26 20.01
N GLU A 12 8.48 -49.59 18.81
CA GLU A 12 8.45 -48.69 17.66
C GLU A 12 7.02 -48.63 17.10
N ARG A 13 6.18 -47.83 17.75
CA ARG A 13 4.88 -47.44 17.21
C ARG A 13 5.09 -46.48 16.07
N GLY A 14 4.98 -46.97 14.84
CA GLY A 14 4.92 -46.14 13.64
C GLY A 14 3.61 -45.35 13.57
N PHE A 15 3.66 -44.16 12.97
CA PHE A 15 2.46 -43.39 12.64
C PHE A 15 1.57 -44.18 11.71
N THR A 16 0.26 -44.16 11.97
CA THR A 16 -0.68 -44.83 11.08
C THR A 16 -0.95 -43.98 9.85
N LEU A 17 -1.18 -44.61 8.70
CA LEU A 17 -1.50 -43.89 7.47
C LEU A 17 -2.78 -43.04 7.63
N ILE A 18 -3.75 -43.54 8.39
CA ILE A 18 -4.99 -42.81 8.68
C ILE A 18 -4.75 -41.55 9.51
N GLU A 19 -3.78 -41.58 10.43
CA GLU A 19 -3.42 -40.43 11.28
C GLU A 19 -2.80 -39.31 10.44
N ILE A 20 -1.96 -39.65 9.46
CA ILE A 20 -1.44 -38.67 8.52
C ILE A 20 -2.53 -38.17 7.54
N MET A 21 -3.46 -39.02 7.10
CA MET A 21 -4.56 -38.59 6.22
C MET A 21 -5.47 -37.56 6.90
N VAL A 22 -5.91 -37.81 8.14
CA VAL A 22 -6.80 -36.88 8.85
C VAL A 22 -6.09 -35.54 9.09
N VAL A 23 -4.81 -35.55 9.44
CA VAL A 23 -4.02 -34.33 9.65
C VAL A 23 -3.94 -33.48 8.39
N VAL A 24 -3.66 -34.08 7.23
CA VAL A 24 -3.58 -33.34 5.96
C VAL A 24 -4.95 -32.77 5.56
N VAL A 25 -6.04 -33.49 5.82
CA VAL A 25 -7.40 -32.99 5.57
C VAL A 25 -7.71 -31.78 6.45
N VAL A 26 -7.41 -31.85 7.75
CA VAL A 26 -7.64 -30.73 8.67
C VAL A 26 -6.80 -29.51 8.29
N ILE A 27 -5.51 -29.70 7.98
CA ILE A 27 -4.63 -28.61 7.52
C ILE A 27 -5.14 -28.04 6.19
N GLY A 28 -5.63 -28.88 5.28
CA GLY A 28 -6.18 -28.45 3.98
C GLY A 28 -7.41 -27.53 4.13
N ILE A 29 -8.34 -27.88 5.02
CA ILE A 29 -9.53 -27.05 5.30
C ILE A 29 -9.13 -25.73 5.94
N LEU A 30 -8.24 -25.76 6.94
CA LEU A 30 -7.77 -24.54 7.62
C LEU A 30 -7.02 -23.63 6.66
N ALA A 31 -6.15 -24.18 5.81
CA ALA A 31 -5.39 -23.41 4.83
C ALA A 31 -6.30 -22.72 3.80
N ALA A 32 -7.38 -23.38 3.36
CA ALA A 32 -8.31 -22.82 2.38
C ALA A 32 -9.00 -21.53 2.86
N VAL A 33 -9.25 -21.40 4.17
CA VAL A 33 -9.88 -20.20 4.75
C VAL A 33 -8.84 -19.14 5.12
N VAL A 34 -7.73 -19.55 5.75
CA VAL A 34 -6.76 -18.62 6.35
C VAL A 34 -5.88 -17.92 5.29
N VAL A 35 -5.46 -18.64 4.25
CA VAL A 35 -4.55 -18.10 3.23
C VAL A 35 -5.12 -16.86 2.51
N PRO A 36 -6.36 -16.88 1.95
CA PRO A 36 -6.87 -15.69 1.24
C PRO A 36 -7.03 -14.48 2.17
N GLN A 37 -7.45 -14.70 3.43
CA GLN A 37 -7.59 -13.63 4.42
C GLN A 37 -6.22 -13.01 4.76
N PHE A 38 -5.21 -13.84 5.04
CA PHE A 38 -3.86 -13.35 5.34
C PHE A 38 -3.25 -12.56 4.17
N MET A 39 -3.48 -13.00 2.93
CA MET A 39 -3.00 -12.28 1.75
C MET A 39 -3.64 -10.90 1.60
N SER A 40 -4.93 -10.73 1.94
CA SER A 40 -5.60 -9.43 1.91
C SER A 40 -5.04 -8.49 2.97
N GLU A 41 -4.90 -8.95 4.22
CA GLU A 41 -4.35 -8.13 5.31
C GLU A 41 -2.90 -7.72 5.03
N SER A 42 -2.08 -8.61 4.46
CA SER A 42 -0.71 -8.27 4.06
C SER A 42 -0.67 -7.16 2.99
N ARG A 43 -1.63 -7.13 2.05
CA ARG A 43 -1.72 -6.05 1.06
C ARG A 43 -2.09 -4.72 1.71
N LYS A 44 -3.04 -4.71 2.65
CA LYS A 44 -3.45 -3.48 3.35
C LYS A 44 -2.30 -2.84 4.11
N VAL A 45 -1.55 -3.63 4.87
CA VAL A 45 -0.38 -3.13 5.61
C VAL A 45 0.67 -2.55 4.67
N LYS A 46 0.99 -3.27 3.57
CA LYS A 46 1.95 -2.81 2.58
C LYS A 46 1.50 -1.53 1.87
N GLY A 47 0.23 -1.46 1.48
CA GLY A 47 -0.35 -0.27 0.84
C GLY A 47 -0.28 0.95 1.75
N SER A 48 -0.71 0.82 3.00
CA SER A 48 -0.63 1.92 3.98
C SER A 48 0.82 2.39 4.22
N SER A 49 1.77 1.45 4.35
CA SER A 49 3.18 1.80 4.50
C SER A 49 3.78 2.48 3.26
N GLU A 50 3.39 2.02 2.06
CA GLU A 50 3.81 2.61 0.78
C GLU A 50 3.31 4.06 0.68
N VAL A 51 2.03 4.28 0.98
CA VAL A 51 1.40 5.61 0.93
C VAL A 51 2.11 6.59 1.86
N ASN A 52 2.41 6.20 3.09
CA ASN A 52 3.11 7.07 4.04
C ASN A 52 4.50 7.47 3.53
N ALA A 53 5.25 6.52 3.00
CA ALA A 53 6.59 6.77 2.49
C ALA A 53 6.57 7.62 1.20
N MET A 54 5.62 7.34 0.31
CA MET A 54 5.44 8.10 -0.93
C MET A 54 4.95 9.53 -0.69
N PHE A 55 4.02 9.74 0.25
CA PHE A 55 3.57 11.08 0.62
C PHE A 55 4.69 11.92 1.24
N ALA A 56 5.57 11.31 2.04
CA ALA A 56 6.76 12.01 2.55
C ALA A 56 7.71 12.44 1.41
N GLU A 57 7.94 11.56 0.43
CA GLU A 57 8.75 11.87 -0.76
C GLU A 57 8.09 12.98 -1.59
N ILE A 58 6.81 12.83 -1.97
CA ILE A 58 6.06 13.83 -2.75
C ILE A 58 6.08 15.18 -2.04
N SER A 59 5.83 15.22 -0.73
CA SER A 59 5.85 16.47 0.03
C SER A 59 7.22 17.14 -0.03
N THR A 60 8.29 16.37 0.16
CA THR A 60 9.65 16.89 0.08
C THR A 60 9.97 17.44 -1.31
N LYS A 61 9.62 16.71 -2.37
CA LYS A 61 9.86 17.12 -3.75
C LYS A 61 9.03 18.33 -4.17
N GLN A 62 7.79 18.44 -3.71
CA GLN A 62 6.94 19.59 -3.96
C GLN A 62 7.49 20.87 -3.32
N GLU A 63 7.98 20.79 -2.07
CA GLU A 63 8.60 21.96 -1.42
C GLU A 63 9.92 22.37 -2.10
N ILE A 64 10.75 21.42 -2.51
CA ILE A 64 11.96 21.69 -3.31
C ILE A 64 11.58 22.37 -4.63
N PHE A 65 10.62 21.80 -5.36
CA PHE A 65 10.20 22.33 -6.65
C PHE A 65 9.64 23.74 -6.53
N LYS A 66 8.84 24.02 -5.49
CA LYS A 66 8.32 25.35 -5.18
C LYS A 66 9.44 26.33 -4.81
N SER A 67 10.46 25.90 -4.07
CA SER A 67 11.62 26.74 -3.76
C SER A 67 12.40 27.12 -5.02
N GLU A 68 12.45 26.22 -6.02
CA GLU A 68 13.15 26.46 -7.29
C GLU A 68 12.33 27.30 -8.29
N ASN A 69 11.01 27.09 -8.33
CA ASN A 69 10.13 27.60 -9.41
C ASN A 69 9.05 28.57 -8.92
N GLY A 70 8.97 28.82 -7.61
CA GLY A 70 7.97 29.71 -6.99
C GLY A 70 6.55 29.15 -6.92
N SER A 71 6.30 27.94 -7.43
CA SER A 71 4.97 27.30 -7.44
C SER A 71 5.07 25.79 -7.32
N TYR A 72 4.04 25.15 -6.77
CA TYR A 72 3.90 23.69 -6.79
C TYR A 72 3.56 23.19 -8.19
N ARG A 73 3.87 21.93 -8.47
CA ARG A 73 3.61 21.31 -9.78
C ARG A 73 2.53 20.23 -9.68
N VAL A 74 1.59 20.28 -10.62
CA VAL A 74 0.59 19.23 -10.81
C VAL A 74 1.27 17.92 -11.20
N MET A 75 0.71 16.80 -10.75
CA MET A 75 1.16 15.47 -11.14
C MET A 75 -0.05 14.65 -11.54
N ALA A 76 -0.11 14.23 -12.80
CA ALA A 76 -1.14 13.30 -13.25
C ALA A 76 -1.05 11.97 -12.49
N ALA A 77 -2.20 11.31 -12.32
CA ALA A 77 -2.28 10.03 -11.62
C ALA A 77 -1.35 8.98 -12.26
N CYS A 78 -0.43 8.43 -11.46
CA CYS A 78 0.43 7.35 -11.88
C CYS A 78 0.71 6.34 -10.75
N PRO A 79 0.62 5.02 -11.00
CA PRO A 79 0.13 4.38 -12.24
C PRO A 79 -1.30 4.81 -12.59
N SER A 80 -1.69 4.79 -13.86
CA SER A 80 -2.97 5.38 -14.30
C SER A 80 -4.21 4.66 -13.76
N THR A 81 -4.06 3.39 -13.36
CA THR A 81 -5.12 2.59 -12.77
C THR A 81 -4.60 1.88 -11.51
N PRO A 82 -5.23 2.05 -10.34
CA PRO A 82 -4.90 1.25 -9.17
C PRO A 82 -5.15 -0.24 -9.44
N SER A 83 -4.34 -1.11 -8.84
CA SER A 83 -4.41 -2.56 -9.02
C SER A 83 -3.99 -3.29 -7.75
N ALA A 84 -4.65 -4.41 -7.45
CA ALA A 84 -4.26 -5.35 -6.41
C ALA A 84 -2.81 -5.86 -6.54
N GLN A 85 -2.27 -5.78 -7.75
CA GLN A 85 -0.92 -6.23 -8.10
C GLN A 85 0.01 -5.01 -8.14
N ALA A 86 1.18 -5.15 -7.54
CA ALA A 86 2.18 -4.09 -7.56
C ALA A 86 2.68 -3.88 -9.01
N GLN A 87 2.69 -2.63 -9.46
CA GLN A 87 3.09 -2.23 -10.80
C GLN A 87 4.50 -1.63 -10.77
N SER A 88 5.26 -1.79 -11.86
CA SER A 88 6.61 -1.24 -11.92
C SER A 88 6.57 0.29 -11.95
N ILE A 89 7.42 0.89 -11.10
CA ILE A 89 7.58 2.34 -11.03
C ILE A 89 8.14 2.97 -12.31
N ALA A 90 8.85 2.21 -13.13
CA ALA A 90 9.45 2.72 -14.37
C ALA A 90 8.42 3.39 -15.30
N THR A 91 7.16 2.95 -15.25
CA THR A 91 6.05 3.56 -15.99
C THR A 91 5.74 4.98 -15.53
N CYS A 92 5.95 5.28 -14.24
CA CYS A 92 5.72 6.58 -13.64
C CYS A 92 6.95 7.48 -13.72
N GLU A 93 8.14 6.96 -13.47
CA GLU A 93 9.39 7.73 -13.60
C GLU A 93 9.60 8.27 -15.02
N ALA A 94 9.10 7.57 -16.04
CA ALA A 94 9.15 8.03 -17.42
C ALA A 94 8.17 9.18 -17.74
N THR A 95 7.26 9.54 -16.83
CA THR A 95 6.31 10.63 -17.04
C THR A 95 6.96 12.00 -16.82
N ALA A 96 6.48 13.01 -17.54
CA ALA A 96 7.02 14.38 -17.46
C ALA A 96 6.90 14.96 -16.04
N ASP A 97 5.81 14.69 -15.33
CA ASP A 97 5.59 15.24 -13.99
C ASP A 97 6.52 14.63 -12.94
N TRP A 98 6.70 13.30 -12.96
CA TRP A 98 7.62 12.61 -12.07
C TRP A 98 9.07 13.00 -12.33
N THR A 99 9.46 13.10 -13.61
CA THR A 99 10.80 13.56 -14.00
C THR A 99 11.04 15.01 -13.53
N ALA A 100 10.05 15.90 -13.69
CA ALA A 100 10.17 17.29 -13.28
C ALA A 100 10.26 17.46 -11.76
N LEU A 101 9.52 16.64 -10.99
CA LEU A 101 9.58 16.62 -9.53
C LEU A 101 10.77 15.82 -8.98
N ARG A 102 11.44 15.01 -9.81
CA ARG A 102 12.57 14.14 -9.42
C ARG A 102 12.19 13.18 -8.26
N ILE A 103 10.96 12.67 -8.30
CA ILE A 103 10.43 11.71 -7.33
C ILE A 103 11.13 10.37 -7.52
N HIS A 104 11.60 9.78 -6.42
CA HIS A 104 12.10 8.41 -6.40
C HIS A 104 11.34 7.64 -5.32
N ALA A 105 10.63 6.58 -5.69
CA ALA A 105 9.95 5.79 -4.67
C ALA A 105 10.94 5.03 -3.79
N PRO A 106 10.57 4.77 -2.54
CA PRO A 106 11.33 3.87 -1.66
C PRO A 106 11.35 2.42 -2.19
N GLU A 107 10.35 2.01 -2.99
CA GLU A 107 10.23 0.68 -3.57
C GLU A 107 10.14 0.73 -5.10
N GLN A 108 10.64 -0.32 -5.78
CA GLN A 108 10.62 -0.43 -7.24
C GLN A 108 9.23 -0.78 -7.82
N SER A 109 8.24 -0.94 -6.95
CA SER A 109 6.87 -1.26 -7.32
C SER A 109 5.87 -0.47 -6.49
N LEU A 110 4.81 0.01 -7.14
CA LEU A 110 3.73 0.78 -6.53
C LEU A 110 2.42 -0.02 -6.61
N ARG A 111 1.69 -0.08 -5.51
CA ARG A 111 0.32 -0.63 -5.46
C ARG A 111 -0.73 0.46 -5.59
N CYS A 112 -0.36 1.67 -5.22
CA CYS A 112 -1.24 2.81 -5.24
C CYS A 112 -0.92 3.71 -6.44
N SER A 113 -1.97 4.32 -6.99
CA SER A 113 -1.88 5.42 -7.94
C SER A 113 -1.75 6.74 -7.19
N TYR A 114 -0.74 7.54 -7.53
CA TYR A 114 -0.47 8.83 -6.91
C TYR A 114 -0.74 9.97 -7.88
N ALA A 115 -1.45 11.00 -7.43
CA ALA A 115 -1.70 12.23 -8.16
C ALA A 115 -1.47 13.45 -7.26
N VAL A 116 -1.11 14.59 -7.85
CA VAL A 116 -1.03 15.87 -7.14
C VAL A 116 -1.84 16.90 -7.87
N VAL A 117 -2.70 17.61 -7.14
CA VAL A 117 -3.43 18.77 -7.62
C VAL A 117 -2.89 20.00 -6.91
N THR A 118 -2.75 21.09 -7.63
CA THR A 118 -2.24 22.36 -7.10
C THR A 118 -3.27 23.47 -7.30
N GLY A 119 -3.13 24.53 -6.50
CA GLY A 119 -3.93 25.73 -6.66
C GLY A 119 -3.22 26.98 -6.15
N ALA A 120 -3.73 28.13 -6.59
CA ALA A 120 -3.20 29.44 -6.21
C ALA A 120 -3.73 29.88 -4.84
N ALA A 121 -3.07 30.88 -4.26
CA ALA A 121 -3.55 31.57 -3.06
C ALA A 121 -4.96 32.13 -3.28
N GLY A 122 -5.84 31.98 -2.28
CA GLY A 122 -7.22 32.43 -2.32
C GLY A 122 -8.17 31.53 -3.13
N VAL A 123 -7.67 30.51 -3.83
CA VAL A 123 -8.49 29.54 -4.55
C VAL A 123 -8.79 28.35 -3.64
N ALA A 124 -10.06 28.04 -3.43
CA ALA A 124 -10.49 26.91 -2.61
C ALA A 124 -10.12 25.56 -3.27
N PRO A 125 -9.52 24.60 -2.53
CA PRO A 125 -9.33 23.24 -3.02
C PRO A 125 -10.66 22.51 -3.26
N THR A 126 -10.70 21.66 -4.29
CA THR A 126 -11.84 20.79 -4.61
C THR A 126 -11.44 19.31 -4.47
N PRO A 127 -11.24 18.80 -3.24
CA PRO A 127 -10.86 17.41 -3.05
C PRO A 127 -12.03 16.47 -3.38
N PRO A 128 -11.76 15.17 -3.60
CA PRO A 128 -12.82 14.17 -3.76
C PRO A 128 -13.77 14.11 -2.56
N SER A 129 -14.98 13.59 -2.77
CA SER A 129 -15.98 13.45 -1.71
C SER A 129 -15.45 12.66 -0.52
N GLY A 130 -15.73 13.14 0.70
CA GLY A 130 -15.24 12.52 1.94
C GLY A 130 -13.96 13.16 2.49
N PHE A 131 -13.30 14.02 1.72
CA PHE A 131 -12.14 14.78 2.20
C PHE A 131 -12.51 16.24 2.46
N SER A 132 -11.87 16.84 3.46
CA SER A 132 -12.06 18.25 3.81
C SER A 132 -10.72 18.96 3.92
N LEU A 133 -10.56 20.05 3.17
CA LEU A 133 -9.37 20.90 3.21
C LEU A 133 -9.73 22.33 3.60
N GLN A 134 -8.74 23.11 4.04
CA GLN A 134 -8.93 24.53 4.30
C GLN A 134 -9.45 25.25 3.05
N THR A 135 -10.51 26.04 3.20
CA THR A 135 -11.28 26.63 2.10
C THR A 135 -10.74 27.95 1.56
N ASN A 136 -9.86 28.63 2.31
CA ASN A 136 -9.21 29.87 1.87
C ASN A 136 -7.72 29.88 2.24
N PRO A 137 -6.88 29.19 1.45
CA PRO A 137 -5.44 29.16 1.70
C PRO A 137 -4.76 30.48 1.32
N ALA A 138 -3.99 31.06 2.25
CA ALA A 138 -3.30 32.34 2.04
C ALA A 138 -2.13 32.26 1.05
N ASN A 139 -1.59 31.06 0.82
CA ASN A 139 -0.49 30.78 -0.09
C ASN A 139 -0.94 29.78 -1.16
N GLY A 140 -0.16 29.67 -2.25
CA GLY A 140 -0.31 28.56 -3.18
C GLY A 140 -0.21 27.22 -2.45
N TRP A 141 -0.96 26.22 -2.89
CA TRP A 141 -1.18 24.97 -2.18
C TRP A 141 -1.12 23.77 -3.13
N TYR A 142 -0.92 22.59 -2.55
CA TYR A 142 -1.15 21.32 -3.22
C TYR A 142 -1.85 20.33 -2.29
N TYR A 143 -2.54 19.36 -2.86
CA TYR A 143 -2.87 18.12 -2.18
C TYR A 143 -2.48 16.92 -3.05
N ALA A 144 -1.97 15.89 -2.38
CA ALA A 144 -1.64 14.62 -3.00
C ALA A 144 -2.75 13.60 -2.69
N LEU A 145 -3.11 12.82 -3.69
CA LEU A 145 -4.04 11.70 -3.59
C LEU A 145 -3.28 10.41 -3.81
N ALA A 146 -3.54 9.41 -2.99
CA ALA A 146 -3.20 8.02 -3.30
C ALA A 146 -4.49 7.21 -3.41
N THR A 147 -4.63 6.42 -4.48
CA THR A 147 -5.75 5.49 -4.66
C THR A 147 -5.18 4.09 -4.77
N CYS A 148 -5.64 3.16 -3.94
CA CYS A 148 -5.10 1.81 -3.84
C CYS A 148 -6.24 0.79 -3.96
N ASP A 149 -6.03 -0.27 -4.74
CA ASP A 149 -6.88 -1.47 -4.74
C ASP A 149 -6.23 -2.47 -3.76
N LEU A 150 -6.75 -2.53 -2.52
CA LEU A 150 -6.14 -3.34 -1.45
C LEU A 150 -6.87 -4.67 -1.25
N ASP A 151 -8.17 -4.73 -1.53
CA ASP A 151 -8.97 -5.95 -1.44
C ASP A 151 -8.92 -6.81 -2.71
N GLY A 152 -8.53 -6.26 -3.87
CA GLY A 152 -8.47 -6.96 -5.14
C GLY A 152 -9.83 -7.20 -5.78
N GLN A 153 -10.84 -6.43 -5.38
CA GLN A 153 -12.20 -6.48 -5.89
C GLN A 153 -12.47 -5.28 -6.81
N THR A 154 -13.36 -5.49 -7.77
CA THR A 154 -13.83 -4.39 -8.61
C THR A 154 -14.82 -3.54 -7.83
N GLY A 155 -14.51 -2.28 -7.57
CA GLY A 155 -15.38 -1.41 -6.78
C GLY A 155 -14.70 -0.18 -6.20
N THR A 156 -15.00 0.11 -4.93
CA THR A 156 -14.49 1.27 -4.21
C THR A 156 -13.06 1.03 -3.76
N ASN A 157 -12.13 1.88 -4.19
CA ASN A 157 -10.74 1.83 -3.76
C ASN A 157 -10.52 2.59 -2.45
N SER A 158 -9.51 2.16 -1.69
CA SER A 158 -8.92 2.90 -0.60
C SER A 158 -8.29 4.19 -1.13
N THR A 159 -8.68 5.33 -0.55
CA THR A 159 -8.17 6.64 -0.97
C THR A 159 -7.56 7.36 0.22
N TYR A 160 -6.41 7.97 0.00
CA TYR A 160 -5.65 8.71 0.99
C TYR A 160 -5.39 10.11 0.45
N LEU A 161 -5.43 11.10 1.32
CA LEU A 161 -5.17 12.49 0.97
C LEU A 161 -4.24 13.12 2.00
N THR A 162 -3.22 13.82 1.53
CA THR A 162 -2.43 14.77 2.34
C THR A 162 -2.28 16.08 1.59
N SER A 163 -1.94 17.17 2.28
CA SER A 163 -1.84 18.48 1.65
C SER A 163 -0.77 19.36 2.27
N SER A 164 -0.39 20.43 1.57
CA SER A 164 0.46 21.49 2.13
C SER A 164 -0.25 22.33 3.21
N LEU A 165 -1.58 22.20 3.32
CA LEU A 165 -2.42 23.01 4.22
C LEU A 165 -2.64 22.29 5.55
N ASP A 166 -2.75 20.97 5.49
CA ASP A 166 -2.83 20.07 6.62
C ASP A 166 -2.00 18.83 6.30
N SER A 167 -0.95 18.61 7.09
CA SER A 167 -0.04 17.48 6.96
C SER A 167 -0.65 16.18 7.48
N SER A 168 -1.83 16.21 8.10
CA SER A 168 -2.56 15.00 8.46
C SER A 168 -2.94 14.19 7.21
N ILE A 169 -2.84 12.87 7.30
CA ILE A 169 -3.30 11.98 6.25
C ILE A 169 -4.76 11.66 6.54
N GLN A 170 -5.64 12.10 5.65
CA GLN A 170 -7.04 11.74 5.66
C GLN A 170 -7.20 10.45 4.86
N VAL A 171 -8.08 9.55 5.32
CA VAL A 171 -8.30 8.24 4.68
C VAL A 171 -9.80 8.04 4.45
N GLN A 172 -10.14 7.51 3.29
CA GLN A 172 -11.50 7.12 2.92
C GLN A 172 -11.49 5.70 2.34
N ASN A 173 -12.48 4.91 2.74
CA ASN A 173 -12.66 3.50 2.31
C ASN A 173 -11.45 2.60 2.61
N GLU A 174 -10.79 2.77 3.77
CA GLU A 174 -9.60 2.00 4.11
C GLU A 174 -9.84 0.49 4.06
N GLY A 175 -8.96 -0.22 3.33
CA GLY A 175 -9.00 -1.68 3.21
C GLY A 175 -10.09 -2.20 2.27
N LYS A 176 -10.71 -1.30 1.50
CA LYS A 176 -11.39 -1.62 0.24
C LYS A 176 -10.35 -1.53 -0.87
#